data_AF-A0A522QKE1-F1
#
_entry.id   AF-A0A522QKE1-F1
#
_cell.length_a   1.000
_cell.length_b   1.000
_cell.length_c   1.000
_cell.angle_alpha   90.00
_cell.angle_beta   90.00
_cell.angle_gamma   90.00
#
_symmetry.space_group_name_H-M   'P 1'
#
loop_
_entity.id
_entity.type
_entity.pdbx_description
1 polymer ?
#
loop_
_entity_poly.entity_id
_entity_poly.type
_entity_poly.pdbx_seq_one_letter_code
_entity_poly.pdbx_strand_id
1 'polypeptide(L)'
;MTNVIAFNHSITNVNKFADRLRHARQLRGFTQASLARACGLSQSAIANYETKNRETAKDIFKLADALRVNAVWLGQGIGPMESTATLTGLPEPSNATVADVTAAQMSRWPFTSIAQSRFWSLSEDKRLIIEDTVATLIASLERG
;
A
#
# COMPACT_ATOMS: atom_id res chain seq x y z
N MET A 1 37.56 16.81 2.82
CA MET A 1 36.68 16.45 3.95
C MET A 1 35.62 15.50 3.41
N THR A 2 35.58 14.32 4.00
CA THR A 2 34.81 13.12 3.67
C THR A 2 33.39 13.25 4.23
N ASN A 3 32.35 12.82 3.52
CA ASN A 3 31.64 11.58 3.83
C ASN A 3 30.44 11.32 2.92
N VAL A 4 30.62 10.26 2.13
CA VAL A 4 29.66 9.22 1.75
C VAL A 4 28.35 9.26 2.56
N ILE A 5 27.22 9.54 1.90
CA ILE A 5 25.90 9.10 2.35
C ILE A 5 25.24 8.37 1.19
N ALA A 6 25.44 7.05 1.24
CA ALA A 6 24.59 5.97 0.73
C ALA A 6 23.82 6.21 -0.59
N PHE A 7 24.42 5.77 -1.69
CA PHE A 7 23.68 5.18 -2.80
C PHE A 7 22.94 3.95 -2.28
N ASN A 8 21.69 4.09 -1.87
CA ASN A 8 20.88 2.95 -1.44
C ASN A 8 19.74 2.67 -2.44
N HIS A 9 20.16 2.00 -3.53
CA HIS A 9 19.39 1.11 -4.42
C HIS A 9 18.21 1.70 -5.23
N SER A 10 17.98 1.41 -6.51
CA SER A 10 18.72 0.83 -7.65
C SER A 10 17.77 0.96 -8.84
N ILE A 11 18.32 1.18 -10.03
CA ILE A 11 17.64 1.03 -11.31
C ILE A 11 17.24 -0.45 -11.48
N THR A 12 16.11 -0.87 -10.91
CA THR A 12 15.42 -2.12 -11.24
C THR A 12 14.00 -2.09 -10.66
N ASN A 13 13.05 -1.66 -11.48
CA ASN A 13 11.79 -2.38 -11.62
C ASN A 13 11.04 -2.78 -10.32
N VAL A 14 10.74 -1.83 -9.43
CA VAL A 14 9.87 -2.05 -8.23
C VAL A 14 8.40 -2.36 -8.60
N ASN A 15 8.11 -2.57 -9.89
CA ASN A 15 6.78 -2.88 -10.41
C ASN A 15 6.44 -4.37 -10.48
N LYS A 16 7.38 -5.31 -10.24
CA LYS A 16 7.08 -6.75 -10.34
C LYS A 16 6.67 -7.37 -9.01
N PHE A 17 5.73 -8.31 -9.11
CA PHE A 17 5.22 -9.11 -8.00
C PHE A 17 6.34 -9.79 -7.19
N ALA A 18 7.35 -10.35 -7.86
CA ALA A 18 8.47 -11.03 -7.22
C ALA A 18 9.26 -10.13 -6.25
N ASP A 19 9.48 -8.87 -6.64
CA ASP A 19 10.21 -7.89 -5.85
C ASP A 19 9.41 -7.47 -4.61
N ARG A 20 8.10 -7.20 -4.78
CA ARG A 20 7.18 -6.90 -3.66
C ARG A 20 7.08 -8.07 -2.68
N LEU A 21 7.00 -9.30 -3.18
CA LEU A 21 6.94 -10.50 -2.36
C LEU A 21 8.22 -10.67 -1.53
N ARG A 22 9.39 -10.53 -2.16
CA ARG A 22 10.69 -10.63 -1.47
C ARG A 22 10.84 -9.54 -0.43
N HIS A 23 10.46 -8.30 -0.77
CA HIS A 23 10.50 -7.17 0.14
C HIS A 23 9.62 -7.39 1.37
N ALA A 24 8.35 -7.73 1.17
CA ALA A 24 7.42 -8.00 2.26
C ALA A 24 7.88 -9.17 3.15
N ARG A 25 8.40 -10.23 2.54
CA ARG A 25 8.95 -11.38 3.27
C ARG A 25 10.13 -10.98 4.18
N GLN A 26 11.07 -10.20 3.65
CA GLN A 26 12.23 -9.74 4.41
C GLN A 26 11.83 -8.79 5.54
N LEU A 27 10.90 -7.86 5.27
CA LEU A 27 10.38 -6.92 6.26
C LEU A 27 9.72 -7.63 7.45
N ARG A 28 9.03 -8.75 7.19
CA ARG A 28 8.39 -9.59 8.21
C ARG A 28 9.33 -10.65 8.82
N GLY A 29 10.62 -10.63 8.47
CA GLY A 29 11.62 -11.55 9.03
C GLY A 29 11.48 -13.01 8.59
N PHE A 30 10.73 -13.28 7.52
CA PHE A 30 10.52 -14.65 7.06
C PHE A 30 11.67 -15.12 6.15
N THR A 31 12.10 -16.37 6.36
CA THR A 31 12.80 -17.16 5.33
C THR A 31 11.82 -17.66 4.27
N GLN A 32 12.30 -18.08 3.09
CA GLN A 32 11.42 -18.68 2.07
C GLN A 32 10.70 -19.93 2.61
N ALA A 33 11.39 -20.76 3.39
CA ALA A 33 10.83 -21.98 3.98
C ALA A 33 9.81 -21.68 5.09
N SER A 34 10.04 -20.65 5.91
CA SER A 34 9.06 -20.25 6.93
C SER A 34 7.83 -19.60 6.32
N LEU A 35 7.99 -18.79 5.27
CA LEU A 35 6.84 -18.24 4.53
C LEU A 35 6.03 -19.37 3.88
N ALA A 36 6.71 -20.32 3.23
CA ALA A 36 6.06 -21.48 2.62
C ALA A 36 5.20 -22.25 3.63
N ARG A 37 5.73 -22.51 4.83
CA ARG A 37 4.96 -23.11 5.92
C ARG A 37 3.77 -22.26 6.36
N ALA A 38 3.96 -20.95 6.50
CA ALA A 38 2.91 -20.02 6.94
C ALA A 38 1.74 -19.93 5.94
N CYS A 39 2.00 -20.01 4.63
CA CYS A 39 0.95 -19.94 3.60
C CYS A 39 0.50 -21.33 3.07
N GLY A 40 1.02 -22.42 3.63
CA GLY A 40 0.68 -23.79 3.22
C GLY A 40 1.17 -24.17 1.81
N LEU A 41 2.31 -23.61 1.38
CA LEU A 41 2.94 -23.88 0.09
C LEU A 41 4.27 -24.60 0.25
N SER A 42 4.84 -25.09 -0.86
CA SER A 42 6.20 -25.62 -0.86
C SER A 42 7.24 -24.49 -0.93
N GLN A 43 8.42 -24.70 -0.35
CA GLN A 43 9.54 -23.74 -0.47
C GLN A 43 9.88 -23.45 -1.94
N SER A 44 9.86 -24.48 -2.80
CA SER A 44 10.08 -24.33 -4.24
C SER A 44 9.02 -23.47 -4.92
N ALA A 45 7.78 -23.46 -4.42
CA ALA A 45 6.76 -22.54 -4.93
C ALA A 45 7.10 -21.08 -4.58
N ILE A 46 7.53 -20.80 -3.34
CA ILE A 46 7.98 -19.45 -2.93
C ILE A 46 9.21 -19.02 -3.74
N ALA A 47 10.20 -19.90 -3.90
CA ALA A 47 11.37 -19.60 -4.71
C ALA A 47 10.98 -19.26 -6.15
N ASN A 48 10.10 -20.07 -6.78
CA ASN A 48 9.57 -19.80 -8.11
C ASN A 48 8.84 -18.45 -8.20
N TYR A 49 8.07 -18.09 -7.17
CA TYR A 49 7.38 -16.79 -7.12
C TYR A 49 8.36 -15.61 -7.02
N GLU A 50 9.50 -15.79 -6.34
CA GLU A 50 10.54 -14.75 -6.21
C GLU A 50 11.52 -14.68 -7.40
N THR A 51 11.59 -15.71 -8.26
CA THR A 51 12.49 -15.71 -9.43
C THR A 51 11.79 -15.54 -10.77
N LYS A 52 10.53 -15.97 -10.90
CA LYS A 52 9.83 -15.88 -12.19
C LYS A 52 9.24 -14.49 -12.40
N ASN A 53 9.37 -13.99 -13.61
CA ASN A 53 8.70 -12.78 -14.10
C ASN A 53 7.22 -13.06 -14.40
N ARG A 54 6.45 -13.47 -13.39
CA ARG A 54 4.99 -13.62 -13.48
C ARG A 54 4.34 -12.36 -12.92
N GLU A 55 3.32 -11.86 -13.60
CA GLU A 55 2.58 -10.67 -13.18
C GLU A 55 1.69 -10.94 -11.95
N THR A 56 1.24 -12.20 -11.76
CA THR A 56 0.33 -12.58 -10.67
C THR A 56 0.61 -13.98 -10.13
N ALA A 57 0.53 -14.16 -8.80
CA ALA A 57 0.53 -15.49 -8.16
C ALA A 57 -0.88 -16.06 -8.05
N LYS A 58 -1.02 -17.37 -8.26
CA LYS A 58 -2.30 -18.08 -8.03
C LYS A 58 -2.69 -18.05 -6.55
N ASP A 59 -1.71 -18.08 -5.66
CA ASP A 59 -1.90 -18.15 -4.21
C ASP A 59 -1.78 -16.77 -3.53
N ILE A 60 -2.11 -15.69 -4.23
CA ILE A 60 -1.83 -14.33 -3.75
C ILE A 60 -2.51 -13.99 -2.43
N PHE A 61 -3.74 -14.46 -2.22
CA PHE A 61 -4.46 -14.24 -0.96
C PHE A 61 -3.79 -14.95 0.22
N LYS A 62 -3.28 -16.17 0.03
CA LYS A 62 -2.55 -16.91 1.08
C LYS A 62 -1.22 -16.25 1.43
N LEU A 63 -0.53 -15.71 0.42
CA LEU A 63 0.71 -14.96 0.63
C LEU A 63 0.43 -13.64 1.36
N ALA A 64 -0.60 -12.91 0.94
CA ALA A 64 -0.99 -11.65 1.54
C ALA A 64 -1.41 -11.81 3.01
N ASP A 65 -2.19 -12.85 3.31
CA ASP A 65 -2.61 -13.18 4.67
C ASP A 65 -1.42 -13.54 5.57
N ALA A 66 -0.55 -14.46 5.13
CA ALA A 66 0.64 -14.85 5.87
C ALA A 66 1.61 -13.69 6.14
N LEU A 67 1.71 -12.73 5.21
CA LEU A 67 2.56 -11.55 5.33
C LEU A 67 1.86 -10.37 6.03
N ARG A 68 0.55 -10.46 6.29
CA ARG A 68 -0.31 -9.37 6.76
C ARG A 68 -0.16 -8.11 5.91
N VAL A 69 -0.25 -8.29 4.60
CA VAL A 69 -0.16 -7.20 3.60
C VAL A 69 -1.40 -7.20 2.72
N ASN A 70 -1.66 -6.08 2.06
CA ASN A 70 -2.76 -5.94 1.13
C ASN A 70 -2.50 -6.79 -0.13
N ALA A 71 -3.47 -7.65 -0.50
CA ALA A 71 -3.35 -8.54 -1.65
C ALA A 71 -3.26 -7.79 -3.00
N VAL A 72 -3.96 -6.66 -3.11
CA VAL A 72 -3.93 -5.79 -4.30
C VAL A 72 -2.57 -5.12 -4.45
N TRP A 73 -2.00 -4.63 -3.34
CA TRP A 73 -0.64 -4.10 -3.33
C TRP A 73 0.36 -5.19 -3.71
N LEU A 74 0.27 -6.37 -3.11
CA LEU A 74 1.19 -7.46 -3.38
C LEU A 74 1.15 -7.88 -4.86
N GLY A 75 -0.04 -8.01 -5.43
CA GLY A 75 -0.26 -8.46 -6.80
C GLY A 75 0.04 -7.41 -7.85
N GLN A 76 -0.54 -6.23 -7.70
CA GLN A 76 -0.58 -5.21 -8.74
C GLN A 76 0.27 -3.98 -8.41
N GLY A 77 0.76 -3.87 -7.17
CA GLY A 77 1.50 -2.70 -6.70
C GLY A 77 0.62 -1.47 -6.44
N ILE A 78 -0.70 -1.66 -6.37
CA ILE A 78 -1.66 -0.57 -6.22
C ILE A 78 -2.08 -0.45 -4.75
N GLY A 79 -2.04 0.78 -4.21
CA GLY A 79 -2.48 1.09 -2.86
C GLY A 79 -1.42 0.87 -1.77
N PRO A 80 -1.80 0.96 -0.48
CA PRO A 80 -0.87 0.77 0.64
C PRO A 80 -0.55 -0.71 0.88
N MET A 81 0.68 -0.98 1.35
CA MET A 81 1.15 -2.33 1.69
C MET A 81 0.44 -2.93 2.91
N GLU A 82 0.15 -2.12 3.92
CA GLU A 82 -0.41 -2.61 5.18
C GLU A 82 -1.87 -3.08 5.02
N SER A 83 -2.17 -4.26 5.57
CA SER A 83 -3.55 -4.77 5.63
C SER A 83 -4.24 -4.20 6.88
N THR A 84 -5.31 -3.43 6.68
CA THR A 84 -6.12 -2.83 7.76
C THR A 84 -6.99 -3.84 8.54
N ALA A 85 -6.71 -5.14 8.41
CA ALA A 85 -7.41 -6.20 9.13
C ALA A 85 -6.82 -6.39 10.53
N THR A 86 -7.11 -5.45 11.43
CA THR A 86 -6.84 -5.61 12.86
C THR A 86 -7.91 -6.55 13.45
N LEU A 87 -7.48 -7.73 13.91
CA LEU A 87 -8.31 -8.75 14.57
C LEU A 87 -8.65 -8.34 16.02
N THR A 88 -9.93 -8.53 16.34
CA THR A 88 -10.69 -8.29 17.56
C THR A 88 -10.22 -9.05 18.80
N GLY A 89 -10.29 -8.43 19.99
CA GLY A 89 -10.35 -9.18 21.27
C GLY A 89 -10.05 -8.42 22.57
N LEU A 90 -10.91 -7.47 23.00
CA LEU A 90 -11.19 -7.11 24.41
C LEU A 90 -12.59 -6.43 24.49
N PRO A 91 -13.46 -6.76 25.47
CA PRO A 91 -14.87 -6.34 25.44
C PRO A 91 -15.14 -4.98 26.12
N GLU A 92 -15.68 -4.05 25.33
CA GLU A 92 -16.82 -3.14 25.58
C GLU A 92 -16.74 -2.05 26.69
N PRO A 93 -17.55 -0.97 26.66
CA PRO A 93 -18.26 -0.31 25.55
C PRO A 93 -18.08 1.23 25.61
N SER A 94 -17.42 1.88 24.64
CA SER A 94 -17.46 3.34 24.53
C SER A 94 -17.01 3.82 23.15
N ASN A 95 -18.02 4.16 22.34
CA ASN A 95 -18.01 5.05 21.18
C ASN A 95 -17.19 4.66 19.94
N ALA A 96 -17.97 4.31 18.91
CA ALA A 96 -17.79 4.68 17.51
C ALA A 96 -16.50 4.19 16.84
N THR A 97 -16.64 3.05 16.16
CA THR A 97 -16.07 2.76 14.84
C THR A 97 -15.21 3.90 14.27
N VAL A 98 -13.88 3.77 14.33
CA VAL A 98 -12.94 4.74 13.73
C VAL A 98 -13.10 4.85 12.19
N ALA A 99 -13.80 3.89 11.57
CA ALA A 99 -14.21 3.93 10.17
C ALA A 99 -15.50 4.75 9.91
N ASP A 100 -16.31 5.03 10.95
CA ASP A 100 -17.55 5.81 10.82
C ASP A 100 -17.32 7.29 11.19
N VAL A 101 -16.37 7.58 12.09
CA VAL A 101 -15.97 8.98 12.38
C VAL A 101 -15.21 9.60 11.20
N THR A 102 -14.45 8.80 10.45
CA THR A 102 -13.84 9.26 9.19
C THR A 102 -14.90 9.41 8.10
N ALA A 103 -15.83 8.47 7.91
CA ALA A 103 -16.92 8.61 6.93
C ALA A 103 -17.83 9.84 7.18
N ALA A 104 -18.15 10.13 8.44
CA ALA A 104 -18.99 11.27 8.83
C ALA A 104 -18.30 12.64 8.62
N GLN A 105 -16.97 12.72 8.74
CA GLN A 105 -16.19 13.92 8.35
C GLN A 105 -15.86 13.94 6.84
N MET A 106 -15.78 12.78 6.18
CA MET A 106 -15.48 12.60 4.75
C MET A 106 -16.67 12.85 3.81
N SER A 107 -17.82 13.24 4.36
CA SER A 107 -19.00 13.66 3.60
C SER A 107 -18.90 15.07 2.99
N ARG A 108 -17.80 15.80 3.17
CA ARG A 108 -17.61 17.16 2.60
C ARG A 108 -16.53 17.21 1.54
N TRP A 109 -16.58 16.27 0.60
CA TRP A 109 -15.82 16.44 -0.62
C TRP A 109 -16.25 17.74 -1.33
N PRO A 110 -15.36 18.73 -1.48
CA PRO A 110 -15.75 20.09 -1.88
C PRO A 110 -16.03 20.21 -3.38
N PHE A 111 -15.63 19.22 -4.18
CA PHE A 111 -15.77 19.25 -5.62
C PHE A 111 -16.98 18.41 -6.07
N THR A 112 -18.08 19.05 -6.43
CA THR A 112 -19.27 18.36 -6.97
C THR A 112 -19.04 17.74 -8.35
N SER A 113 -18.09 18.28 -9.12
CA SER A 113 -17.78 17.85 -10.50
C SER A 113 -16.66 16.80 -10.56
N ILE A 114 -15.85 16.66 -9.50
CA ILE A 114 -14.74 15.72 -9.46
C ILE A 114 -15.14 14.58 -8.54
N ALA A 115 -15.21 13.35 -9.05
CA ALA A 115 -15.43 12.20 -8.17
C ALA A 115 -14.20 11.94 -7.28
N GLN A 116 -14.42 11.60 -6.01
CA GLN A 116 -13.34 11.27 -5.06
C GLN A 116 -12.42 10.16 -5.59
N SER A 117 -12.99 9.10 -6.16
CA SER A 117 -12.25 7.99 -6.76
C SER A 117 -11.29 8.44 -7.87
N ARG A 118 -11.70 9.45 -8.65
CA ARG A 118 -10.87 10.01 -9.71
C ARG A 118 -9.65 10.75 -9.14
N PHE A 119 -9.84 11.55 -8.10
CA PHE A 119 -8.72 12.22 -7.43
C PHE A 119 -7.75 11.21 -6.79
N TRP A 120 -8.27 10.20 -6.09
CA TRP A 120 -7.45 9.17 -5.44
C TRP A 120 -6.77 8.22 -6.42
N SER A 121 -7.26 8.12 -7.66
CA SER A 121 -6.59 7.35 -8.73
C SER A 121 -5.34 8.03 -9.29
N LEU A 122 -5.09 9.30 -8.94
CA LEU A 122 -3.93 10.05 -9.40
C LEU A 122 -2.67 9.71 -8.59
N SER A 123 -1.51 9.72 -9.25
CA SER A 123 -0.21 9.62 -8.59
C SER A 123 0.02 10.79 -7.63
N GLU A 124 0.90 10.59 -6.65
CA GLU A 124 1.17 11.58 -5.60
C GLU A 124 1.61 12.94 -6.17
N ASP A 125 2.54 12.94 -7.13
CA ASP A 125 2.98 14.15 -7.83
C ASP A 125 1.83 14.94 -8.46
N LYS A 126 0.85 14.23 -9.04
CA LYS A 126 -0.31 14.85 -9.69
C LYS A 126 -1.32 15.41 -8.68
N ARG A 127 -1.46 14.75 -7.53
CA ARG A 127 -2.33 15.24 -6.44
C ARG A 127 -1.75 16.52 -5.82
N LEU A 128 -0.43 16.57 -5.60
CA LEU A 128 0.26 17.74 -5.08
C LEU A 128 0.10 18.96 -5.99
N ILE A 129 0.22 18.79 -7.31
CA ILE A 129 -0.01 19.88 -8.27
C ILE A 129 -1.44 20.42 -8.17
N ILE A 130 -2.43 19.55 -8.04
CA ILE A 130 -3.84 19.96 -7.90
C ILE A 130 -4.05 20.72 -6.59
N GLU A 131 -3.47 20.23 -5.49
CA GLU A 131 -3.56 20.88 -4.18
C GLU A 131 -2.93 22.27 -4.19
N ASP A 132 -1.71 22.39 -4.72
CA ASP A 132 -0.99 23.66 -4.84
C ASP A 132 -1.76 24.67 -5.70
N THR A 133 -2.34 24.21 -6.82
CA THR A 133 -3.15 25.06 -7.70
C THR A 133 -4.42 25.54 -6.99
N VAL A 134 -5.14 24.64 -6.31
CA VAL A 134 -6.37 24.99 -5.58
C VAL A 134 -6.06 25.96 -4.43
N ALA A 135 -4.99 25.71 -3.68
CA ALA A 135 -4.55 26.58 -2.60
C ALA A 135 -4.17 27.98 -3.12
N THR A 136 -3.46 28.05 -4.25
CA THR A 136 -3.10 29.31 -4.90
C THR A 136 -4.33 30.09 -5.35
N LEU A 137 -5.32 29.41 -5.94
CA LEU A 137 -6.56 30.04 -6.36
C LEU A 137 -7.37 30.57 -5.17
N ILE A 138 -7.48 29.80 -4.08
CA ILE A 138 -8.16 30.23 -2.86
C ILE A 138 -7.47 31.47 -2.29
N ALA A 139 -6.15 31.44 -2.13
CA ALA A 139 -5.37 32.57 -1.61
C ALA A 139 -5.43 33.81 -2.52
N SER A 140 -5.68 33.64 -3.82
CA SER A 140 -5.92 34.76 -4.73
C SER A 140 -7.31 35.37 -4.55
N LEU A 141 -8.33 34.55 -4.25
CA LEU A 141 -9.71 35.00 -4.05
C LEU A 141 -9.92 35.67 -2.69
N GLU A 142 -9.15 35.29 -1.67
CA GLU A 142 -9.20 35.91 -0.33
C GLU A 142 -8.49 37.27 -0.25
N ARG A 143 -7.67 37.63 -1.24
CA ARG A 143 -6.86 38.86 -1.28
C ARG A 143 -7.46 39.99 -2.14
N GLY A 144 -8.63 39.79 -2.75
CA GLY A 144 -9.35 40.80 -3.53
C GLY A 144 -10.61 41.28 -2.83
#